data_AF-A0A2A2RDW3-F1
#
_entry.id   AF-A0A2A2RDW3-F1
#
_cell.length_a   1.000
_cell.length_b   1.000
_cell.length_c   1.000
_cell.angle_alpha   90.00
_cell.angle_beta   90.00
_cell.angle_gamma   90.00
#
_symmetry.space_group_name_H-M   'P 1'
#
loop_
_entity.id
_entity.type
_entity.pdbx_description
1 polymer ?
#
loop_
_entity_poly.entity_id
_entity_poly.type
_entity_poly.pdbx_seq_one_letter_code
_entity_poly.pdbx_strand_id
1 'polypeptide(L)'
;MTAPEIFGVLSASQSAEILNWLANHDRPAYRNCASMLATRRKLRPVFVERKPRDEKNQWMQDALTRPANADLALEILQVWTLGNNLAMVAEFLDALAISHDGKGLIDQIPSEPPAEKVQSAVEALLANHGVFQVFVYLHLFAGMDEEGWLTLKGLLATHPALAPVTLAKAA
;
A
#
# COMPACT_ATOMS: atom_id res chain seq x y z
N MET A 1 -4.01 10.02 -2.55
CA MET A 1 -2.98 9.97 -1.50
C MET A 1 -1.72 9.39 -2.09
N THR A 2 -0.56 9.84 -1.65
CA THR A 2 0.75 9.28 -2.01
C THR A 2 1.13 8.14 -1.08
N ALA A 3 2.09 7.30 -1.48
CA ALA A 3 2.57 6.21 -0.63
C ALA A 3 3.12 6.65 0.75
N PRO A 4 3.86 7.77 0.87
CA PRO A 4 4.21 8.33 2.18
C PRO A 4 3.01 8.71 3.04
N GLU A 5 1.96 9.28 2.44
CA GLU A 5 0.72 9.61 3.14
C GLU A 5 -0.01 8.35 3.63
N ILE A 6 0.01 7.27 2.85
CA ILE A 6 -0.52 5.97 3.28
C ILE A 6 0.21 5.53 4.56
N PHE A 7 1.55 5.44 4.55
CA PHE A 7 2.32 5.09 5.74
C PHE A 7 2.08 6.02 6.93
N GLY A 8 1.79 7.31 6.67
CA GLY A 8 1.46 8.28 7.71
C GLY A 8 0.09 8.08 8.37
N VAL A 9 -0.84 7.41 7.68
CA VAL A 9 -2.17 7.06 8.20
C VAL A 9 -2.18 5.70 8.87
N LEU A 10 -1.33 4.77 8.44
CA LEU A 10 -1.23 3.44 9.03
C LEU A 10 -0.76 3.49 10.48
N SER A 11 -1.34 2.62 11.30
CA SER A 11 -0.86 2.39 12.66
C SER A 11 0.53 1.75 12.68
N ALA A 12 1.18 1.75 13.84
CA ALA A 12 2.45 1.03 14.03
C ALA A 12 2.31 -0.48 13.78
N SER A 13 1.18 -1.09 14.19
CA SER A 13 0.94 -2.52 13.98
C SER A 13 0.70 -2.85 12.50
N GLN A 14 -0.06 -2.02 11.78
CA GLN A 14 -0.31 -2.18 10.34
C GLN A 14 0.98 -2.02 9.52
N SER A 15 1.78 -1.00 9.82
CA SER A 15 3.08 -0.82 9.17
C SER A 15 4.04 -1.96 9.50
N ALA A 16 4.02 -2.45 10.74
CA ALA A 16 4.80 -3.62 11.13
C ALA A 16 4.35 -4.90 10.41
N GLU A 17 3.05 -5.10 10.15
CA GLU A 17 2.55 -6.22 9.36
C GLU A 17 3.18 -6.25 7.97
N ILE A 18 3.13 -5.12 7.24
CA ILE A 18 3.74 -4.95 5.92
C ILE A 18 5.24 -5.28 6.00
N LEU A 19 5.97 -4.59 6.86
CA LEU A 19 7.43 -4.70 6.96
C LEU A 19 7.88 -6.09 7.41
N ASN A 20 7.12 -6.74 8.31
CA ASN A 20 7.39 -8.12 8.72
C ASN A 20 7.11 -9.12 7.60
N TRP A 21 6.07 -8.90 6.79
CA TRP A 21 5.81 -9.73 5.63
C TRP A 21 7.00 -9.70 4.67
N LEU A 22 7.53 -8.51 4.34
CA LEU A 22 8.74 -8.42 3.51
C LEU A 22 9.94 -9.08 4.20
N ALA A 23 10.17 -8.83 5.49
CA ALA A 23 11.29 -9.46 6.20
C ALA A 23 11.25 -11.01 6.18
N ASN A 24 10.06 -11.60 6.02
CA ASN A 24 9.86 -13.04 6.02
C ASN A 24 9.77 -13.64 4.60
N HIS A 25 9.22 -12.91 3.63
CA HIS A 25 8.91 -13.41 2.28
C HIS A 25 9.73 -12.74 1.15
N ASP A 26 10.17 -11.50 1.35
CA ASP A 26 11.05 -10.75 0.43
C ASP A 26 12.17 -10.03 1.20
N ARG A 27 13.08 -10.85 1.73
CA ARG A 27 14.26 -10.39 2.50
C ARG A 27 15.12 -9.38 1.74
N PRO A 28 15.38 -9.55 0.42
CA PRO A 28 16.07 -8.55 -0.38
C PRO A 28 15.37 -7.18 -0.33
N ALA A 29 14.08 -7.09 -0.63
CA ALA A 29 13.35 -5.81 -0.63
C ALA A 29 13.39 -5.13 0.75
N TYR A 30 13.16 -5.90 1.82
CA TYR A 30 13.22 -5.39 3.19
C TYR A 30 14.60 -4.81 3.54
N ARG A 31 15.68 -5.56 3.27
CA ARG A 31 17.06 -5.12 3.56
C ARG A 31 17.46 -3.91 2.72
N ASN A 32 17.07 -3.90 1.45
CA ASN A 32 17.43 -2.82 0.54
C ASN A 32 16.78 -1.50 0.97
N CYS A 33 15.49 -1.54 1.31
CA CYS A 33 14.80 -0.38 1.87
C CYS A 33 15.46 0.13 3.15
N ALA A 34 15.72 -0.74 4.13
CA ALA A 34 16.40 -0.34 5.37
C ALA A 34 17.77 0.31 5.10
N SER A 35 18.56 -0.26 4.18
CA SER A 35 19.89 0.24 3.80
C SER A 35 19.82 1.60 3.12
N MET A 36 18.88 1.78 2.18
CA MET A 36 18.69 3.06 1.47
C MET A 36 18.20 4.16 2.42
N LEU A 37 17.27 3.84 3.32
CA LEU A 37 16.82 4.78 4.35
C LEU A 37 17.98 5.18 5.29
N ALA A 38 18.83 4.24 5.68
CA ALA A 38 19.99 4.51 6.53
C ALA A 38 20.99 5.42 5.84
N THR A 39 21.27 5.13 4.56
CA THR A 39 22.17 5.93 3.70
C THR A 39 21.67 7.36 3.55
N ARG A 40 20.36 7.55 3.28
CA ARG A 40 19.74 8.88 3.17
C ARG A 40 19.81 9.68 4.48
N ARG A 41 19.86 8.99 5.63
CA ARG A 41 20.06 9.60 6.95
C ARG A 41 21.52 9.72 7.38
N LYS A 42 22.48 9.33 6.53
CA LYS A 42 23.92 9.26 6.85
C LYS A 42 24.21 8.40 8.09
N LEU A 43 23.35 7.43 8.37
CA LEU A 43 23.56 6.44 9.43
C LEU A 43 24.43 5.31 8.89
N ARG A 44 25.36 4.79 9.69
CA ARG A 44 26.07 3.57 9.29
C ARG A 44 25.08 2.40 9.29
N PRO A 45 24.93 1.65 8.18
CA PRO A 45 23.95 0.57 8.07
C PRO A 45 24.00 -0.45 9.23
N VAL A 46 25.19 -0.73 9.75
CA VAL A 46 25.40 -1.66 10.87
C VAL A 46 24.65 -1.28 12.15
N PHE A 47 24.38 0.01 12.39
CA PHE A 47 23.62 0.44 13.56
C PHE A 47 22.13 0.16 13.42
N VAL A 48 21.60 0.23 12.20
CA VAL A 48 20.20 -0.10 11.89
C VAL A 48 20.01 -1.61 11.89
N GLU A 49 20.97 -2.37 11.35
CA GLU A 49 20.91 -3.83 11.31
C GLU A 49 20.89 -4.50 12.69
N ARG A 50 21.59 -3.92 13.67
CA ARG A 50 21.69 -4.44 15.05
C ARG A 50 20.46 -4.17 15.91
N LYS A 51 19.52 -3.33 15.46
CA LYS A 51 18.30 -3.04 16.21
C LYS A 51 17.36 -4.24 16.26
N PRO A 52 16.61 -4.41 17.36
CA PRO A 52 15.46 -5.31 17.38
C PRO A 52 14.54 -5.02 16.19
N ARG A 53 13.87 -6.06 15.67
CA ARG A 53 13.04 -5.94 14.46
C ARG A 53 11.94 -4.89 14.63
N ASP A 54 11.32 -4.83 15.81
CA ASP A 54 10.22 -3.90 16.07
C ASP A 54 10.70 -2.44 16.07
N GLU A 55 11.82 -2.14 16.75
CA GLU A 55 12.44 -0.81 16.70
C GLU A 55 12.85 -0.40 15.28
N LYS A 56 13.36 -1.37 14.50
CA LYS A 56 13.77 -1.12 13.13
C LYS A 56 12.55 -0.85 12.23
N ASN A 57 11.48 -1.62 12.38
CA ASN A 57 10.24 -1.42 11.62
C ASN A 57 9.60 -0.06 11.94
N GLN A 58 9.57 0.33 13.22
CA GLN A 58 9.08 1.64 13.63
C GLN A 58 9.90 2.77 13.00
N TRP A 59 11.23 2.67 13.06
CA TRP A 59 12.11 3.65 12.42
C TRP A 59 11.94 3.68 10.89
N MET A 60 11.75 2.52 10.25
CA MET A 60 11.48 2.44 8.81
C MET A 60 10.14 3.12 8.48
N GLN A 61 9.08 2.87 9.24
CA GLN A 61 7.79 3.54 9.07
C GLN A 61 7.97 5.06 9.15
N ASP A 62 8.59 5.57 10.22
CA ASP A 62 8.84 7.02 10.40
C ASP A 62 9.60 7.65 9.24
N ALA A 63 10.50 6.87 8.62
CA ALA A 63 11.25 7.33 7.46
C ALA A 63 10.41 7.27 6.17
N LEU A 64 9.57 6.26 5.98
CA LEU A 64 8.73 6.07 4.79
C LEU A 64 7.58 7.09 4.69
N THR A 65 7.18 7.72 5.80
CA THR A 65 6.23 8.86 5.77
C THR A 65 6.78 10.12 5.11
N ARG A 66 8.09 10.18 4.84
CA ARG A 66 8.75 11.38 4.32
C ARG A 66 8.57 11.45 2.79
N PRO A 67 8.17 12.59 2.20
CA PRO A 67 8.09 12.76 0.74
C PRO A 67 9.39 12.44 0.01
N ALA A 68 10.55 12.72 0.62
CA ALA A 68 11.85 12.37 0.06
C ALA A 68 12.07 10.84 -0.13
N ASN A 69 11.22 10.01 0.47
CA ASN A 69 11.23 8.56 0.39
C ASN A 69 10.01 8.01 -0.36
N ALA A 70 9.32 8.82 -1.16
CA ALA A 70 8.14 8.42 -1.92
C ALA A 70 8.36 7.15 -2.76
N ASP A 71 9.46 7.08 -3.52
CA ASP A 71 9.74 5.92 -4.36
C ASP A 71 9.90 4.63 -3.55
N LEU A 72 10.61 4.70 -2.41
CA LEU A 72 10.78 3.54 -1.51
C LEU A 72 9.47 3.16 -0.83
N ALA A 73 8.66 4.14 -0.42
CA ALA A 73 7.35 3.88 0.14
C ALA A 73 6.45 3.18 -0.88
N LEU A 74 6.45 3.66 -2.13
CA LEU A 74 5.67 3.07 -3.21
C LEU A 74 6.12 1.63 -3.50
N GLU A 75 7.42 1.41 -3.66
CA GLU A 75 8.00 0.07 -3.92
C GLU A 75 7.60 -0.93 -2.83
N ILE A 76 7.73 -0.56 -1.55
CA ILE A 76 7.42 -1.46 -0.43
C ILE A 76 5.94 -1.83 -0.40
N LEU A 77 5.06 -0.86 -0.64
CA LEU A 77 3.63 -1.12 -0.70
C LEU A 77 3.27 -1.98 -1.91
N GLN A 78 3.84 -1.74 -3.08
CA GLN A 78 3.62 -2.56 -4.28
C GLN A 78 4.08 -4.01 -4.08
N VAL A 79 5.29 -4.21 -3.57
CA VAL A 79 5.83 -5.56 -3.30
C VAL A 79 4.93 -6.31 -2.31
N TRP A 80 4.48 -5.65 -1.24
CA TRP A 80 3.56 -6.27 -0.28
C TRP A 80 2.18 -6.55 -0.87
N THR A 81 1.61 -5.61 -1.62
CA THR A 81 0.29 -5.77 -2.23
C THR A 81 0.27 -6.93 -3.22
N LEU A 82 1.23 -7.00 -4.13
CA LEU A 82 1.30 -8.06 -5.14
C LEU A 82 1.77 -9.39 -4.56
N GLY A 83 2.53 -9.38 -3.46
CA GLY A 83 3.04 -10.59 -2.83
C GLY A 83 2.09 -11.23 -1.82
N ASN A 84 1.41 -10.43 -0.99
CA ASN A 84 0.53 -10.92 0.07
C ASN A 84 -0.95 -10.86 -0.30
N ASN A 85 -1.33 -9.94 -1.18
CA ASN A 85 -2.74 -9.60 -1.42
C ASN A 85 -3.14 -9.83 -2.88
N LEU A 86 -2.42 -10.70 -3.60
CA LEU A 86 -2.65 -10.96 -5.03
C LEU A 86 -4.09 -11.36 -5.35
N ALA A 87 -4.71 -12.21 -4.51
CA ALA A 87 -6.09 -12.64 -4.71
C ALA A 87 -7.07 -11.46 -4.70
N MET A 88 -6.88 -10.52 -3.77
CA MET A 88 -7.68 -9.29 -3.67
C MET A 88 -7.47 -8.38 -4.89
N VAL A 89 -6.22 -8.26 -5.36
CA VAL A 89 -5.89 -7.49 -6.57
C VAL A 89 -6.58 -8.09 -7.79
N ALA A 90 -6.48 -9.41 -7.98
CA ALA A 90 -7.13 -10.10 -9.09
C ALA A 90 -8.66 -9.96 -9.03
N GLU A 91 -9.27 -10.18 -7.86
CA GLU A 91 -10.72 -10.06 -7.69
C GLU A 91 -11.27 -8.68 -8.08
N PHE A 92 -10.55 -7.61 -7.74
CA PHE A 92 -10.93 -6.26 -8.15
C PHE A 92 -10.83 -6.03 -9.65
N LEU A 93 -9.73 -6.48 -10.26
CA LEU A 93 -9.50 -6.33 -11.69
C LEU A 93 -10.52 -7.17 -12.49
N ASP A 94 -10.79 -8.40 -12.05
CA ASP A 94 -11.81 -9.28 -12.63
C ASP A 94 -13.22 -8.69 -12.51
N ALA A 95 -13.59 -8.14 -11.35
CA ALA A 95 -14.89 -7.50 -11.13
C ALA A 95 -15.12 -6.32 -12.08
N LEU A 96 -14.05 -5.64 -12.48
CA LEU A 96 -14.07 -4.52 -13.42
C LEU A 96 -13.81 -4.94 -14.88
N ALA A 97 -13.61 -6.24 -15.13
CA ALA A 97 -13.23 -6.81 -16.42
C ALA A 97 -11.96 -6.19 -17.01
N ILE A 98 -10.99 -5.87 -16.15
CA ILE A 98 -9.68 -5.34 -16.52
C ILE A 98 -8.74 -6.52 -16.75
N SER A 99 -8.16 -6.61 -17.95
CA SER A 99 -7.20 -7.66 -18.25
C SER A 99 -5.90 -7.47 -17.46
N HIS A 100 -5.43 -8.54 -16.83
CA HIS A 100 -4.19 -8.57 -16.07
C HIS A 100 -3.44 -9.88 -16.31
N ASP A 101 -2.15 -9.91 -16.03
CA ASP A 101 -1.25 -11.04 -16.29
C ASP A 101 -1.39 -12.20 -15.26
N GLY A 102 -2.45 -12.19 -14.45
CA GLY A 102 -2.61 -13.10 -13.31
C GLY A 102 -1.71 -12.81 -12.10
N LYS A 103 -0.80 -11.84 -12.19
CA LYS A 103 0.09 -11.39 -11.10
C LYS A 103 -0.27 -10.00 -10.58
N GLY A 104 -1.45 -9.50 -10.97
CA GLY A 104 -1.95 -8.19 -10.55
C GLY A 104 -1.24 -7.01 -11.21
N LEU A 105 -0.41 -7.27 -12.23
CA LEU A 105 0.20 -6.22 -13.04
C LEU A 105 -0.71 -5.87 -14.21
N ILE A 106 -0.84 -4.57 -14.44
CA ILE A 106 -1.55 -3.99 -15.59
C ILE A 106 -0.53 -3.18 -16.39
N ASP A 107 -0.47 -3.41 -17.71
CA ASP A 107 0.44 -2.70 -18.60
C ASP A 107 -0.01 -1.25 -18.85
N GLN A 108 -1.32 -1.04 -18.86
CA GLN A 108 -1.95 0.27 -18.98
C GLN A 108 -3.19 0.33 -18.09
N ILE A 109 -3.34 1.44 -17.37
CA ILE A 109 -4.54 1.71 -16.58
C ILE A 109 -5.68 1.98 -17.56
N PRO A 110 -6.77 1.21 -17.53
CA PRO A 110 -7.90 1.45 -18.41
C PRO A 110 -8.69 2.68 -17.96
N SER A 111 -9.53 3.19 -18.86
CA SER A 111 -10.53 4.19 -18.51
C SER A 111 -11.46 3.65 -17.40
N GLU A 112 -11.82 4.51 -16.46
CA GLU A 112 -12.70 4.14 -15.35
C GLU A 112 -14.03 3.56 -15.86
N PRO A 113 -14.43 2.34 -15.42
CA PRO A 113 -15.73 1.77 -15.73
C PRO A 113 -16.90 2.60 -15.15
N PRO A 114 -18.16 2.29 -15.50
CA PRO A 114 -19.32 2.94 -14.90
C PRO A 114 -19.30 2.90 -13.36
N ALA A 115 -19.73 4.01 -12.75
CA ALA A 115 -19.64 4.22 -11.30
C ALA A 115 -20.24 3.07 -10.46
N GLU A 116 -21.37 2.52 -10.90
CA GLU A 116 -22.05 1.40 -10.24
C GLU A 116 -21.17 0.14 -10.17
N LYS A 117 -20.38 -0.14 -11.21
CA LYS A 117 -19.44 -1.27 -11.22
C LYS A 117 -18.27 -1.02 -10.28
N VAL A 118 -17.72 0.19 -10.27
CA VAL A 118 -16.64 0.59 -9.35
C VAL A 118 -17.10 0.44 -7.91
N GLN A 119 -18.27 0.99 -7.56
CA GLN A 119 -18.83 0.86 -6.22
C GLN A 119 -19.06 -0.60 -5.84
N SER A 120 -19.68 -1.39 -6.73
CA SER A 120 -19.94 -2.81 -6.46
C SER A 120 -18.66 -3.62 -6.25
N ALA A 121 -17.60 -3.34 -7.02
CA ALA A 121 -16.30 -3.99 -6.85
C ALA A 121 -15.64 -3.61 -5.51
N VAL A 122 -15.73 -2.34 -5.09
CA VAL A 122 -15.21 -1.88 -3.80
C VAL A 122 -15.93 -2.55 -2.63
N GLU A 123 -17.26 -2.63 -2.66
CA GLU A 123 -18.06 -3.30 -1.62
C GLU A 123 -17.77 -4.81 -1.55
N ALA A 124 -17.60 -5.46 -2.71
CA ALA A 124 -17.21 -6.88 -2.76
C ALA A 124 -15.86 -7.12 -2.08
N LEU A 125 -14.87 -6.26 -2.36
CA LEU A 125 -13.56 -6.35 -1.70
C LEU A 125 -13.67 -6.17 -0.18
N LEU A 126 -14.43 -5.19 0.28
CA LEU A 126 -14.61 -4.94 1.71
C LEU A 126 -15.33 -6.08 2.44
N ALA A 127 -16.20 -6.82 1.74
CA ALA A 127 -16.89 -7.98 2.30
C ALA A 127 -15.99 -9.22 2.41
N ASN A 128 -15.05 -9.40 1.47
CA ASN A 128 -14.25 -10.61 1.34
C ASN A 128 -12.82 -10.48 1.91
N HIS A 129 -12.31 -9.26 2.08
CA HIS A 129 -10.93 -8.99 2.47
C HIS A 129 -10.86 -8.03 3.66
N GLY A 130 -9.70 -8.00 4.33
CA GLY A 130 -9.48 -7.08 5.44
C GLY A 130 -9.47 -5.62 4.98
N VAL A 131 -10.19 -4.76 5.69
CA VAL A 131 -10.32 -3.32 5.38
C VAL A 131 -8.97 -2.64 5.21
N PHE A 132 -7.98 -3.02 6.01
CA PHE A 132 -6.61 -2.49 5.93
C PHE A 132 -5.95 -2.81 4.58
N GLN A 133 -6.01 -4.06 4.13
CA GLN A 133 -5.45 -4.50 2.85
C GLN A 133 -6.16 -3.80 1.69
N VAL A 134 -7.49 -3.75 1.73
CA VAL A 134 -8.33 -3.07 0.72
C VAL A 134 -7.98 -1.59 0.64
N PHE A 135 -7.86 -0.92 1.78
CA PHE A 135 -7.49 0.50 1.85
C PHE A 135 -6.15 0.76 1.15
N VAL A 136 -5.10 0.00 1.49
CA VAL A 136 -3.77 0.21 0.91
C VAL A 136 -3.82 0.02 -0.60
N TYR A 137 -4.41 -1.08 -1.06
CA TYR A 137 -4.47 -1.37 -2.49
C TYR A 137 -5.24 -0.32 -3.29
N LEU A 138 -6.46 0.03 -2.87
CA LEU A 138 -7.29 0.97 -3.64
C LEU A 138 -6.68 2.37 -3.69
N HIS A 139 -6.02 2.83 -2.61
CA HIS A 139 -5.31 4.11 -2.63
C HIS A 139 -4.07 4.08 -3.52
N LEU A 140 -3.33 2.97 -3.56
CA LEU A 140 -2.22 2.80 -4.51
C LEU A 140 -2.73 2.83 -5.94
N PHE A 141 -3.76 2.04 -6.24
CA PHE A 141 -4.35 1.94 -7.57
C PHE A 141 -4.85 3.30 -8.06
N ALA A 142 -5.64 4.01 -7.24
CA ALA A 142 -6.11 5.35 -7.56
C ALA A 142 -4.98 6.40 -7.69
N GLY A 143 -3.81 6.13 -7.12
CA GLY A 143 -2.62 6.96 -7.23
C GLY A 143 -1.79 6.71 -8.49
N MET A 144 -2.06 5.63 -9.24
CA MET A 144 -1.34 5.34 -10.49
C MET A 144 -1.82 6.22 -11.66
N ASP A 145 -3.05 6.73 -11.59
CA ASP A 145 -3.65 7.66 -12.55
C ASP A 145 -4.08 8.94 -11.80
N GLU A 146 -3.30 10.00 -11.92
CA GLU A 146 -3.55 11.25 -11.18
C GLU A 146 -4.85 11.94 -11.61
N GLU A 147 -5.26 11.81 -12.87
CA GLU A 147 -6.40 12.54 -13.45
C GLU A 147 -7.67 11.68 -13.59
N GLY A 148 -7.53 10.36 -13.76
CA GLY A 148 -8.66 9.45 -13.91
C GLY A 148 -9.21 8.91 -12.59
N TRP A 149 -10.09 7.91 -12.72
CA TRP A 149 -10.70 7.18 -11.60
C TRP A 149 -11.40 8.07 -10.56
N LEU A 150 -12.17 9.05 -11.04
CA LEU A 150 -12.84 10.06 -10.22
C LEU A 150 -13.89 9.45 -9.30
N THR A 151 -14.60 8.43 -9.77
CA THR A 151 -15.58 7.72 -8.94
C THR A 151 -14.89 7.01 -7.78
N LEU A 152 -13.84 6.25 -8.07
CA LEU A 152 -13.05 5.57 -7.05
C LEU A 152 -12.45 6.57 -6.06
N LYS A 153 -11.85 7.66 -6.53
CA LYS A 153 -11.30 8.71 -5.65
C LYS A 153 -12.37 9.34 -4.76
N GLY A 154 -13.57 9.57 -5.29
CA GLY A 154 -14.73 10.03 -4.53
C GLY A 154 -15.13 9.05 -3.42
N LEU A 155 -15.17 7.75 -3.73
CA LEU A 155 -15.42 6.69 -2.74
C LEU A 155 -14.33 6.66 -1.67
N LEU A 156 -13.04 6.71 -2.04
CA LEU A 156 -11.94 6.72 -1.08
C LEU A 156 -11.94 7.93 -0.15
N ALA A 157 -12.48 9.06 -0.60
CA ALA A 157 -12.60 10.26 0.24
C ALA A 157 -13.78 10.19 1.24
N THR A 158 -14.85 9.46 0.90
CA THR A 158 -16.15 9.57 1.60
C THR A 158 -16.60 8.28 2.28
N HIS A 159 -16.14 7.12 1.80
CA HIS A 159 -16.57 5.83 2.29
C HIS A 159 -16.07 5.61 3.72
N PRO A 160 -16.95 5.22 4.67
CA PRO A 160 -16.63 5.19 6.09
C PRO A 160 -15.43 4.30 6.42
N ALA A 161 -15.25 3.18 5.73
CA ALA A 161 -14.13 2.25 5.95
C ALA A 161 -12.83 2.65 5.24
N LEU A 162 -12.92 3.49 4.20
CA LEU A 162 -11.79 3.80 3.31
C LEU A 162 -11.29 5.23 3.45
N ALA A 163 -12.04 6.11 4.10
CA ALA A 163 -11.58 7.47 4.36
C ALA A 163 -10.31 7.46 5.24
N PRO A 164 -9.28 8.27 4.92
CA PRO A 164 -8.01 8.26 5.66
C PRO A 164 -8.16 8.56 7.16
N VAL A 165 -9.17 9.37 7.52
CA VAL A 165 -9.49 9.73 8.90
C VAL A 165 -9.98 8.53 9.72
N THR A 166 -10.50 7.48 9.08
CA THR A 166 -11.05 6.32 9.77
C THR A 166 -9.96 5.38 10.28
N LEU A 167 -8.96 5.05 9.45
CA LEU A 167 -7.88 4.15 9.87
C LEU A 167 -7.00 4.75 10.97
N ALA A 168 -6.80 6.07 10.96
CA ALA A 168 -6.08 6.77 12.02
C ALA A 168 -6.78 6.69 13.40
N LYS A 169 -8.08 6.40 13.45
CA LYS A 169 -8.87 6.26 14.68
C LYS A 169 -9.01 4.83 15.19
N ALA A 170 -8.64 3.84 14.38
CA ALA A 170 -8.74 2.41 14.71
C ALA A 170 -7.46 1.86 15.38
N ALA A 171 -6.46 2.74 15.61
CA ALA A 171 -5.18 2.48 16.25
C ALA A 171 -5.17 2.95 17.71
#